data_AF-A0A7X9IJC2-F1
#
_entry.id   AF-A0A7X9IJC2-F1
#
_cell.length_a   1.000
_cell.length_b   1.000
_cell.length_c   1.000
_cell.angle_alpha   90.00
_cell.angle_beta   90.00
_cell.angle_gamma   90.00
#
_symmetry.space_group_name_H-M   'P 1'
#
loop_
_entity.id
_entity.type
_entity.pdbx_description
1 polymer ?
#
loop_
_entity_poly.entity_id
_entity_poly.type
_entity_poly.pdbx_seq_one_letter_code
_entity_poly.pdbx_strand_id
1 'polypeptide(L)'
;MIRDLSSIRNQYASTQLSADTVVLKEQLSTTSPINVITSRIPEGFRAVSIPVDAESGVEGWARPGARVDVVWSTEHRGRKLVTTIVENAEVLSAERSTETDTATQMGQPLPSHITLLVSLKDAQRIHLAKASGALSLNLRGDTDNQSGTVETISMEKLLKPIVSKDIGEIQGKVTLNGEEFVFAEGKLIPVKDLKIEDEEKQEEPASEEKASWQPEVRARMKLEDEKK
;
A
#
# COMPACT_ATOMS: atom_id res chain seq x y z
N MET A 1 21.00 2.71 -51.38
CA MET A 1 19.59 2.87 -51.80
C MET A 1 19.10 1.59 -52.45
N ILE A 2 17.97 1.05 -51.97
CA ILE A 2 17.29 -0.07 -52.60
C ILE A 2 16.66 0.40 -53.91
N ARG A 3 16.97 -0.28 -55.02
CA ARG A 3 16.44 0.04 -56.35
C ARG A 3 15.43 -0.99 -56.86
N ASP A 4 15.37 -2.14 -56.21
CA ASP A 4 14.48 -3.24 -56.55
C ASP A 4 13.82 -3.75 -55.27
N LEU A 5 12.48 -3.72 -55.25
CA LEU A 5 11.67 -4.16 -54.12
C LEU A 5 11.76 -5.68 -53.91
N SER A 6 12.08 -6.46 -54.94
CA SER A 6 12.21 -7.91 -54.80
C SER A 6 13.41 -8.29 -53.92
N SER A 7 14.48 -7.50 -53.97
CA SER A 7 15.72 -7.70 -53.21
C SER A 7 15.60 -7.54 -51.69
N ILE A 8 14.48 -6.97 -51.21
CA ILE A 8 14.22 -6.71 -49.79
C ILE A 8 13.05 -7.52 -49.22
N ARG A 9 12.57 -8.51 -49.98
CA ARG A 9 11.54 -9.43 -49.51
C ARG A 9 12.02 -10.15 -48.25
N ASN A 10 11.16 -10.23 -47.23
CA ASN A 10 11.44 -10.83 -45.93
C ASN A 10 12.59 -10.16 -45.13
N GLN A 11 12.90 -8.90 -45.44
CA GLN A 11 13.74 -8.07 -44.58
C GLN A 11 12.86 -7.17 -43.71
N TYR A 12 13.42 -6.78 -42.57
CA TYR A 12 12.76 -5.93 -41.59
C TYR A 12 13.55 -4.66 -41.39
N ALA A 13 12.88 -3.56 -41.06
CA ALA A 13 13.55 -2.33 -40.71
C ALA A 13 14.32 -2.51 -39.38
N SER A 14 15.61 -2.17 -39.36
CA SER A 14 16.45 -2.18 -38.16
C SER A 14 16.37 -0.87 -37.37
N THR A 15 15.83 0.18 -37.99
CA THR A 15 15.60 1.51 -37.41
C THR A 15 14.23 2.01 -37.81
N GLN A 16 13.79 3.12 -37.21
CA GLN A 16 12.59 3.81 -37.68
C GLN A 16 12.83 4.38 -39.08
N LEU A 17 11.83 4.25 -39.95
CA LEU A 17 11.82 4.78 -41.32
C LEU A 17 10.68 5.78 -41.44
N SER A 18 10.99 6.99 -41.91
CA SER A 18 9.98 8.01 -42.18
C SER A 18 9.44 7.87 -43.61
N ALA A 19 8.20 8.33 -43.81
CA ALA A 19 7.62 8.44 -45.14
C ALA A 19 8.52 9.28 -46.06
N ASP A 20 8.48 8.99 -47.36
CA ASP A 20 9.22 9.70 -48.41
C ASP A 20 10.75 9.70 -48.27
N THR A 21 11.29 8.83 -47.40
CA THR A 21 12.75 8.70 -47.22
C THR A 21 13.30 7.52 -48.02
N VAL A 22 14.49 7.69 -48.58
CA VAL A 22 15.18 6.63 -49.31
C VAL A 22 15.61 5.52 -48.35
N VAL A 23 15.16 4.29 -48.59
CA VAL A 23 15.57 3.12 -47.80
C VAL A 23 16.97 2.67 -48.19
N LEU A 24 17.85 2.55 -47.19
CA LEU A 24 19.21 2.05 -47.33
C LEU A 24 19.29 0.58 -46.89
N LYS A 25 20.21 -0.17 -47.49
CA LYS A 25 20.41 -1.59 -47.18
C LYS A 25 20.87 -1.80 -45.72
N GLU A 26 21.56 -0.83 -45.16
CA GLU A 26 22.02 -0.81 -43.75
C GLU A 26 20.87 -0.63 -42.75
N GLN A 27 19.72 -0.10 -43.19
CA GLN A 27 18.51 0.05 -42.38
C GLN A 27 17.61 -1.19 -42.45
N LEU A 28 18.06 -2.24 -43.13
CA LEU A 28 17.34 -3.48 -43.31
C LEU A 28 18.11 -4.64 -42.68
N SER A 29 17.38 -5.54 -42.04
CA SER A 29 17.89 -6.74 -41.39
C SER A 29 17.16 -7.95 -41.94
N THR A 30 17.89 -9.04 -42.16
CA THR A 30 17.31 -10.36 -42.48
C THR A 30 16.75 -11.05 -41.24
N THR A 31 17.12 -10.57 -40.05
CA THR A 31 16.60 -11.04 -38.77
C THR A 31 15.41 -10.18 -38.37
N SER A 32 14.31 -10.82 -38.01
CA SER A 32 13.14 -10.13 -37.45
C SER A 32 13.57 -9.28 -36.24
N PRO A 33 13.11 -8.02 -36.12
CA PRO A 33 13.34 -7.23 -34.94
C PRO A 33 12.77 -7.98 -33.76
N ILE A 34 13.66 -8.45 -32.88
CA ILE A 34 13.26 -9.00 -31.61
C ILE A 34 12.82 -7.81 -30.79
N ASN A 35 11.56 -7.79 -30.34
CA ASN A 35 11.17 -6.83 -29.34
C ASN A 35 11.99 -7.16 -28.07
N VAL A 36 12.99 -6.32 -27.78
CA VAL A 36 13.98 -6.54 -26.71
C VAL A 36 13.31 -6.75 -25.36
N ILE A 37 12.14 -6.14 -25.15
CA ILE A 37 11.36 -6.33 -23.93
C ILE A 37 10.73 -7.73 -23.92
N THR A 38 10.12 -8.17 -25.03
CA THR A 38 9.54 -9.53 -25.11
C THR A 38 10.57 -10.63 -24.91
N SER A 39 11.82 -10.45 -25.35
CA SER A 39 12.89 -11.42 -25.09
C SER A 39 13.35 -11.50 -23.63
N ARG A 40 13.01 -10.50 -22.81
CA ARG A 40 13.32 -10.46 -21.36
C ARG A 40 12.18 -11.00 -20.50
N ILE A 41 11.07 -11.45 -21.09
CA ILE A 41 9.95 -12.03 -20.36
C ILE A 41 10.06 -13.55 -20.45
N PRO A 42 10.45 -14.26 -19.37
CA PRO A 42 10.51 -15.71 -19.38
C PRO A 42 9.13 -16.34 -19.49
N GLU A 43 9.08 -17.63 -19.84
CA GLU A 43 7.84 -18.39 -19.82
C GLU A 43 7.16 -18.34 -18.43
N GLY A 44 5.84 -18.18 -18.43
CA GLY A 44 5.05 -18.04 -17.19
C GLY A 44 5.00 -16.63 -16.58
N PHE A 45 5.80 -15.68 -17.09
CA PHE A 45 5.80 -14.28 -16.65
C PHE A 45 5.09 -13.35 -17.63
N ARG A 46 4.72 -12.16 -17.16
CA ARG A 46 4.09 -11.09 -17.95
C ARG A 46 4.74 -9.76 -17.60
N ALA A 47 4.90 -8.90 -18.61
CA ALA A 47 5.18 -7.50 -18.40
C ALA A 47 3.87 -6.76 -18.11
N VAL A 48 3.79 -6.08 -16.97
CA VAL A 48 2.60 -5.32 -16.56
C VAL A 48 2.99 -3.89 -16.29
N SER A 49 2.38 -2.96 -17.02
CA SER A 49 2.59 -1.53 -16.83
C SER A 49 1.57 -0.96 -15.85
N ILE A 50 2.07 -0.29 -14.81
CA ILE A 50 1.25 0.43 -13.82
C ILE A 50 1.54 1.93 -13.89
N PRO A 51 0.51 2.78 -13.76
CA PRO A 51 0.71 4.21 -13.64
C PRO A 51 1.34 4.53 -12.28
N VAL A 52 2.24 5.50 -12.24
CA VAL A 52 2.88 5.99 -11.02
C VAL A 52 3.01 7.51 -11.03
N ASP A 53 3.13 8.09 -9.85
CA ASP A 53 3.39 9.51 -9.58
C ASP A 53 4.54 9.67 -8.58
N ALA A 54 4.82 10.91 -8.13
CA ALA A 54 5.98 11.23 -7.29
C ALA A 54 6.00 10.44 -6.00
N GLU A 55 4.83 10.23 -5.41
CA GLU A 55 4.68 9.56 -4.12
C GLU A 55 4.65 8.03 -4.28
N SER A 56 4.02 7.52 -5.34
CA SER A 56 3.82 6.09 -5.58
C SER A 56 4.97 5.38 -6.33
N GLY A 57 5.85 6.13 -7.01
CA GLY A 57 6.87 5.61 -7.94
C GLY A 57 8.31 5.53 -7.41
N VAL A 58 8.54 5.80 -6.13
CA VAL A 58 9.89 5.83 -5.51
C VAL A 58 10.83 6.81 -6.22
N GLU A 59 10.38 8.05 -6.47
CA GLU A 59 11.20 9.21 -6.90
C GLU A 59 12.32 8.94 -7.94
N GLY A 60 12.07 8.07 -8.93
CA GLY A 60 13.04 7.76 -9.99
C GLY A 60 14.15 6.75 -9.62
N TRP A 61 14.01 6.06 -8.49
CA TRP A 61 14.84 4.92 -8.08
C TRP A 61 14.37 3.59 -8.68
N ALA A 62 13.09 3.47 -9.01
CA ALA A 62 12.53 2.32 -9.70
C ALA A 62 12.95 2.28 -11.19
N ARG A 63 14.25 2.02 -11.43
CA ARG A 63 14.89 1.96 -12.74
C ARG A 63 14.91 0.52 -13.27
N PRO A 64 15.10 0.30 -14.59
CA PRO A 64 15.27 -1.04 -15.14
C PRO A 64 16.33 -1.85 -14.37
N GLY A 65 15.96 -3.07 -13.95
CA GLY A 65 16.77 -3.96 -13.12
C GLY A 65 16.55 -3.81 -11.60
N ALA A 66 15.94 -2.73 -11.13
CA ALA A 66 15.57 -2.57 -9.73
C ALA A 66 14.46 -3.54 -9.33
N ARG A 67 14.36 -3.83 -8.03
CA ARG A 67 13.33 -4.69 -7.45
C ARG A 67 12.39 -3.88 -6.58
N VAL A 68 11.09 -4.15 -6.71
CA VAL A 68 10.04 -3.43 -6.00
C VAL A 68 8.98 -4.39 -5.47
N ASP A 69 8.29 -3.96 -4.43
CA ASP A 69 7.02 -4.51 -3.99
C ASP A 69 5.88 -3.64 -4.51
N VAL A 70 4.77 -4.28 -4.87
CA VAL A 70 3.54 -3.59 -5.25
C VAL A 70 2.58 -3.61 -4.08
N VAL A 71 2.31 -2.43 -3.56
CA VAL A 71 1.38 -2.18 -2.46
C VAL A 71 0.04 -1.76 -3.03
N TRP A 72 -1.03 -2.31 -2.50
CA TRP A 72 -2.40 -1.95 -2.85
C TRP A 72 -3.12 -1.37 -1.63
N SER A 73 -3.66 -0.17 -1.82
CA SER A 73 -4.46 0.55 -0.84
C SER A 73 -5.90 0.63 -1.34
N THR A 74 -6.85 0.23 -0.51
CA THR A 74 -8.28 0.20 -0.86
C THR A 74 -9.15 0.52 0.35
N GLU A 75 -10.42 0.79 0.08
CA GLU A 75 -11.46 0.80 1.10
C GLU A 75 -12.45 -0.33 0.81
N HIS A 76 -12.63 -1.23 1.78
CA HIS A 76 -13.55 -2.34 1.67
C HIS A 76 -14.50 -2.38 2.85
N ARG A 77 -15.80 -2.23 2.57
CA ARG A 77 -16.87 -2.18 3.58
C ARG A 77 -16.61 -1.10 4.65
N GLY A 78 -16.23 0.10 4.23
CA GLY A 78 -15.95 1.23 5.11
C GLY A 78 -14.61 1.15 5.87
N ARG A 79 -13.77 0.14 5.59
CA ARG A 79 -12.46 -0.03 6.24
C ARG A 79 -11.35 0.21 5.23
N LYS A 80 -10.41 1.10 5.56
CA LYS A 80 -9.19 1.31 4.79
C LYS A 80 -8.21 0.19 5.06
N LEU A 81 -7.72 -0.43 4.00
CA LEU A 81 -6.82 -1.59 4.02
C LEU A 81 -5.63 -1.30 3.11
N VAL A 82 -4.45 -1.74 3.54
CA VAL A 82 -3.22 -1.71 2.76
C VAL A 82 -2.55 -3.08 2.83
N THR A 83 -2.13 -3.61 1.68
CA THR A 83 -1.45 -4.91 1.61
C THR A 83 -0.49 -4.97 0.44
N THR A 84 0.66 -5.62 0.62
CA THR A 84 1.54 -5.96 -0.50
C THR A 84 0.96 -7.13 -1.28
N ILE A 85 0.65 -6.88 -2.56
CA ILE A 85 0.01 -7.87 -3.43
C ILE A 85 1.00 -8.61 -4.32
N VAL A 86 2.18 -8.03 -4.55
CA VAL A 86 3.29 -8.61 -5.30
C VAL A 86 4.57 -8.25 -4.59
N GLU A 87 5.40 -9.26 -4.35
CA GLU A 87 6.72 -9.09 -3.76
C GLU A 87 7.81 -9.28 -4.81
N ASN A 88 8.89 -8.52 -4.67
CA ASN A 88 10.16 -8.72 -5.38
C ASN A 88 10.03 -8.74 -6.92
N ALA A 89 9.16 -7.89 -7.46
CA ALA A 89 8.99 -7.70 -8.90
C ALA A 89 10.16 -6.94 -9.50
N GLU A 90 10.65 -7.37 -10.66
CA GLU A 90 11.70 -6.68 -11.40
C GLU A 90 11.12 -5.58 -12.29
N VAL A 91 11.74 -4.41 -12.27
CA VAL A 91 11.41 -3.33 -13.19
C VAL A 91 12.06 -3.60 -14.54
N LEU A 92 11.26 -3.76 -15.60
CA LEU A 92 11.74 -3.93 -16.97
C LEU A 92 11.99 -2.58 -17.66
N SER A 93 11.12 -1.62 -17.39
CA SER A 93 11.15 -0.28 -18.00
C SER A 93 10.46 0.74 -17.09
N ALA A 94 10.93 1.98 -17.15
CA ALA A 94 10.28 3.14 -16.55
C ALA A 94 10.07 4.18 -17.65
N GLU A 95 8.82 4.33 -18.11
CA GLU A 95 8.45 5.26 -19.17
C GLU A 95 8.33 6.67 -18.60
N ARG A 96 8.91 7.63 -19.32
CA ARG A 96 8.96 9.02 -18.91
C ARG A 96 8.14 9.83 -19.90
N SER A 97 7.21 10.62 -19.39
CA SER A 97 6.47 11.55 -20.23
C SER A 97 7.45 12.56 -20.81
N THR A 98 7.50 12.67 -22.14
CA THR A 98 8.36 13.63 -22.86
C THR A 98 7.72 15.03 -22.96
N GLU A 99 6.63 15.29 -22.24
CA GLU A 99 6.07 16.63 -22.09
C GLU A 99 6.90 17.42 -21.08
N THR A 100 8.08 17.87 -21.48
CA THR A 100 8.69 19.03 -20.85
C THR A 100 9.46 19.79 -21.91
N ASP A 101 8.92 20.96 -22.24
CA ASP A 101 9.61 22.00 -22.97
C ASP A 101 11.05 22.18 -22.46
N THR A 102 11.92 22.46 -23.40
CA THR A 102 13.34 22.76 -23.21
C THR A 102 13.56 23.90 -22.20
N ALA A 103 13.75 23.58 -20.92
CA ALA A 103 14.56 24.35 -19.99
C ALA A 103 14.66 23.61 -18.65
N THR A 104 15.87 23.57 -18.10
CA THR A 104 16.22 23.12 -16.74
C THR A 104 16.56 21.64 -16.61
N GLN A 105 17.83 21.33 -16.89
CA GLN A 105 18.54 20.24 -16.23
C GLN A 105 18.66 20.56 -14.73
N MET A 106 17.67 20.19 -13.93
CA MET A 106 17.77 19.79 -12.51
C MET A 106 16.41 19.20 -12.12
N GLY A 107 16.37 17.90 -11.82
CA GLY A 107 15.12 17.15 -11.61
C GLY A 107 14.72 16.38 -12.86
N GLN A 108 15.10 15.11 -12.92
CA GLN A 108 14.71 14.22 -14.01
C GLN A 108 13.17 14.07 -13.99
N PRO A 109 12.42 14.36 -15.08
CA PRO A 109 10.97 14.16 -15.10
C PRO A 109 10.63 12.74 -14.68
N LEU A 110 9.74 12.66 -13.71
CA LEU A 110 9.36 11.44 -13.04
C LEU A 110 8.73 10.45 -14.04
N PRO A 111 9.02 9.14 -13.97
CA PRO A 111 8.31 8.18 -14.78
C PRO A 111 6.81 8.27 -14.51
N SER A 112 6.00 8.24 -15.57
CA SER A 112 4.54 8.19 -15.45
C SER A 112 4.03 6.75 -15.40
N HIS A 113 4.80 5.81 -15.96
CA HIS A 113 4.48 4.39 -15.98
C HIS A 113 5.72 3.56 -15.68
N ILE A 114 5.54 2.50 -14.89
CA ILE A 114 6.58 1.51 -14.62
C ILE A 114 6.07 0.15 -15.12
N THR A 115 6.91 -0.54 -15.88
CA THR A 115 6.64 -1.88 -16.40
C THR A 115 7.38 -2.91 -15.56
N LEU A 116 6.62 -3.81 -14.94
CA LEU A 116 7.11 -4.84 -14.03
C LEU A 116 7.09 -6.21 -14.69
N LEU A 117 8.11 -7.04 -14.42
CA LEU A 117 8.11 -8.46 -14.71
C LEU A 117 7.46 -9.20 -13.53
N VAL A 118 6.30 -9.81 -13.76
CA VAL A 118 5.52 -10.46 -12.72
C VAL A 118 5.00 -11.83 -13.18
N SER A 119 4.63 -12.70 -12.24
CA SER A 119 3.98 -13.97 -12.59
C SER A 119 2.59 -13.74 -13.19
N LEU A 120 2.04 -14.72 -13.91
CA LEU A 120 0.66 -14.64 -14.40
C LEU A 120 -0.36 -14.37 -13.29
N LYS A 121 -0.15 -14.97 -12.11
CA LYS A 121 -1.04 -14.81 -10.95
C LYS A 121 -0.95 -13.38 -10.39
N ASP A 122 0.25 -12.83 -10.31
CA ASP A 122 0.49 -11.46 -9.84
C ASP A 122 -0.04 -10.42 -10.83
N ALA A 123 0.05 -10.68 -12.13
CA ALA A 123 -0.59 -9.84 -13.15
C ALA A 123 -2.10 -9.73 -12.92
N GLN A 124 -2.78 -10.84 -12.63
CA GLN A 124 -4.21 -10.83 -12.31
C GLN A 124 -4.51 -10.03 -11.03
N ARG A 125 -3.68 -10.17 -9.99
CA ARG A 125 -3.81 -9.40 -8.74
C ARG A 125 -3.66 -7.91 -8.99
N ILE A 126 -2.63 -7.50 -9.74
CA ILE A 126 -2.39 -6.09 -10.10
C ILE A 126 -3.58 -5.53 -10.86
N HIS A 127 -4.12 -6.27 -11.84
CA HIS A 127 -5.28 -5.81 -12.60
C HIS A 127 -6.53 -5.62 -11.75
N LEU A 128 -6.83 -6.57 -10.85
CA LEU A 128 -7.94 -6.42 -9.92
C LEU A 128 -7.71 -5.22 -9.00
N ALA A 129 -6.53 -5.15 -8.37
CA ALA A 129 -6.17 -4.10 -7.44
C ALA A 129 -6.26 -2.71 -8.06
N LYS A 130 -5.78 -2.54 -9.30
CA LYS A 130 -5.89 -1.29 -10.08
C LYS A 130 -7.34 -0.85 -10.30
N ALA A 131 -8.26 -1.80 -10.48
CA ALA A 131 -9.68 -1.49 -10.66
C ALA A 131 -10.38 -1.12 -9.34
N SER A 132 -9.85 -1.57 -8.20
CA SER A 132 -10.50 -1.46 -6.89
C SER A 132 -9.76 -0.57 -5.87
N GLY A 133 -8.69 0.11 -6.25
CA GLY A 133 -7.94 0.98 -5.34
C GLY A 133 -6.70 1.60 -5.97
N ALA A 134 -5.84 2.15 -5.12
CA ALA A 134 -4.58 2.77 -5.52
C ALA A 134 -3.42 1.79 -5.39
N LEU A 135 -2.46 1.89 -6.31
CA LEU A 135 -1.21 1.13 -6.27
C LEU A 135 -0.06 2.07 -5.91
N SER A 136 0.87 1.58 -5.11
CA SER A 136 2.16 2.23 -4.86
C SER A 136 3.28 1.20 -4.86
N LEU A 137 4.51 1.68 -4.97
CA LEU A 137 5.71 0.85 -5.00
C LEU A 137 6.57 1.10 -3.77
N ASN A 138 7.10 0.02 -3.20
CA ASN A 138 8.20 0.08 -2.25
C ASN A 138 9.46 -0.46 -2.93
N LEU A 139 10.55 0.29 -2.89
CA LEU A 139 11.83 -0.18 -3.43
C LEU A 139 12.47 -1.19 -2.49
N ARG A 140 12.96 -2.30 -3.05
CA ARG A 140 13.77 -3.27 -2.31
C ARG A 140 15.24 -2.90 -2.37
N GLY A 141 15.95 -3.15 -1.28
CA GLY A 141 17.41 -3.10 -1.27
C GLY A 141 17.99 -4.27 -2.05
N ASP A 142 19.17 -4.07 -2.65
CA ASP A 142 19.82 -5.09 -3.51
C ASP A 142 20.15 -6.40 -2.79
N THR A 143 20.27 -6.39 -1.46
CA THR A 143 20.54 -7.57 -0.63
C THR A 143 19.28 -8.18 -0.02
N ASP A 144 18.11 -7.57 -0.22
CA ASP A 144 16.85 -8.05 0.35
C ASP A 144 16.18 -9.09 -0.54
N ASN A 145 16.50 -10.35 -0.26
CA ASN A 145 15.85 -11.52 -0.86
C ASN A 145 14.80 -12.16 0.05
N GLN A 146 14.37 -11.48 1.11
CA GLN A 146 13.37 -12.04 2.01
C GLN A 146 11.99 -12.02 1.35
N SER A 147 11.31 -13.16 1.35
CA SER A 147 9.88 -13.23 1.07
C SER A 147 9.19 -13.70 2.33
N GLY A 148 8.18 -12.95 2.76
CA GLY A 148 7.49 -13.16 4.02
C GLY A 148 5.98 -13.16 3.84
N THR A 149 5.26 -13.65 4.85
CA THR A 149 3.81 -13.42 4.88
C THR A 149 3.58 -11.95 5.18
N VAL A 150 3.22 -11.17 4.17
CA VAL A 150 2.85 -9.76 4.37
C VAL A 150 1.43 -9.71 4.90
N GLU A 151 1.28 -9.23 6.13
CA GLU A 151 -0.04 -9.04 6.73
C GLU A 151 -0.72 -7.79 6.15
N THR A 152 -2.02 -7.86 5.88
CA THR A 152 -2.82 -6.68 5.56
C THR A 152 -2.93 -5.77 6.79
N ILE A 153 -2.63 -4.50 6.61
CA ILE A 153 -2.78 -3.48 7.66
C ILE A 153 -4.09 -2.75 7.44
N SER A 154 -4.92 -2.65 8.49
CA SER A 154 -6.13 -1.84 8.49
C SER A 154 -5.91 -0.54 9.24
N MET A 155 -6.79 0.45 9.02
CA MET A 155 -6.74 1.72 9.75
C MET A 155 -6.77 1.51 11.28
N GLU A 156 -7.60 0.58 11.75
CA GLU A 156 -7.72 0.29 13.18
C GLU A 156 -6.44 -0.32 13.75
N LYS A 157 -5.71 -1.11 12.95
CA LYS A 157 -4.41 -1.66 13.35
C LYS A 157 -3.31 -0.59 13.35
N LEU A 158 -3.37 0.35 12.40
CA LEU A 158 -2.42 1.46 12.29
C LEU A 158 -2.58 2.47 13.44
N LEU A 159 -3.81 2.75 13.86
CA LEU A 159 -4.12 3.73 14.91
C LEU A 159 -3.96 3.21 16.34
N LYS A 160 -3.88 1.89 16.54
CA LYS A 160 -3.57 1.36 17.86
C LYS A 160 -2.19 1.87 18.26
N PRO A 161 -2.03 2.51 19.43
CA PRO A 161 -0.71 2.84 19.93
C PRO A 161 0.10 1.55 19.92
N ILE A 162 1.36 1.63 19.50
CA ILE A 162 2.33 0.56 19.70
C ILE A 162 2.57 0.53 21.22
N VAL A 163 1.58 0.08 21.98
CA VAL A 163 1.77 -0.31 23.36
C VAL A 163 2.69 -1.51 23.23
N SER A 164 3.96 -1.29 23.58
CA SER A 164 4.95 -2.35 23.70
C SER A 164 4.27 -3.53 24.36
N LYS A 165 4.14 -4.60 23.59
CA LYS A 165 3.52 -5.85 24.00
C LYS A 165 4.47 -6.59 24.95
N ASP A 166 4.87 -5.93 26.04
CA ASP A 166 5.78 -6.40 27.09
C ASP A 166 5.35 -5.90 28.49
N ILE A 167 4.08 -5.54 28.66
CA ILE A 167 3.45 -5.61 29.97
C ILE A 167 2.27 -6.55 29.80
N GLY A 168 2.49 -7.82 30.08
CA GLY A 168 1.41 -8.79 30.05
C GLY A 168 0.28 -8.39 30.99
N GLU A 169 -0.85 -9.05 30.83
CA GLU A 169 -2.09 -8.80 31.56
C GLU A 169 -1.83 -8.55 33.05
N ILE A 170 -2.22 -7.37 33.53
CA ILE A 170 -2.03 -6.97 34.93
C ILE A 170 -2.90 -7.88 35.79
N GLN A 171 -2.28 -8.81 36.50
CA GLN A 171 -2.94 -9.82 37.32
C GLN A 171 -3.33 -9.29 38.70
N GLY A 172 -2.82 -8.12 39.10
CA GLY A 172 -3.21 -7.46 40.35
C GLY A 172 -2.29 -6.32 40.76
N LYS A 173 -2.75 -5.54 41.74
CA LYS A 173 -1.93 -4.55 42.45
C LYS A 173 -1.59 -5.07 43.84
N VAL A 174 -0.34 -4.90 44.27
CA VAL A 174 0.15 -5.30 45.59
C VAL A 174 0.89 -4.12 46.21
N THR A 175 0.58 -3.78 47.46
CA THR A 175 1.30 -2.77 48.22
C THR A 175 2.30 -3.45 49.16
N LEU A 176 3.60 -3.15 49.00
CA LEU A 176 4.67 -3.65 49.85
C LEU A 176 5.41 -2.46 50.46
N ASN A 177 5.53 -2.43 51.78
CA ASN A 177 6.26 -1.39 52.51
C ASN A 177 5.83 0.06 52.15
N GLY A 178 4.57 0.25 51.77
CA GLY A 178 4.02 1.55 51.39
C GLY A 178 4.22 1.92 49.92
N GLU A 179 4.80 1.05 49.08
CA GLU A 179 4.99 1.26 47.65
C GLU A 179 4.07 0.33 46.84
N GLU A 180 3.42 0.86 45.80
CA GLU A 180 2.52 0.08 44.94
C GLU A 180 3.30 -0.63 43.83
N PHE A 181 2.96 -1.89 43.62
CA PHE A 181 3.48 -2.74 42.56
C PHE A 181 2.33 -3.33 41.75
N VAL A 182 2.56 -3.49 40.46
CA VAL A 182 1.70 -4.22 39.53
C VAL A 182 2.31 -5.57 39.25
N PHE A 183 1.51 -6.63 39.30
CA PHE A 183 1.95 -7.98 38.93
C PHE A 183 1.59 -8.25 37.47
N ALA A 184 2.59 -8.44 36.63
CA ALA A 184 2.44 -8.79 35.22
C ALA A 184 3.46 -9.88 34.86
N GLU A 185 3.01 -10.96 34.20
CA GLU A 185 3.85 -12.08 33.73
C GLU A 185 4.79 -12.67 34.80
N GLY A 186 4.32 -12.78 36.05
CA GLY A 186 5.13 -13.36 37.13
C GLY A 186 6.13 -12.39 37.77
N LYS A 187 6.16 -11.11 37.36
CA LYS A 187 7.05 -10.08 37.89
C LYS A 187 6.26 -8.96 38.58
N LEU A 188 6.81 -8.44 39.67
CA LEU A 188 6.35 -7.23 40.33
C LEU A 188 7.05 -6.02 39.70
N ILE A 189 6.27 -5.09 39.15
CA ILE A 189 6.73 -3.86 38.52
C ILE A 189 6.33 -2.69 39.42
N PRO A 190 7.27 -1.85 39.91
CA PRO A 190 6.94 -0.68 40.71
C PRO A 190 6.05 0.28 39.91
N VAL A 191 4.96 0.77 40.51
CA VAL A 191 4.02 1.66 39.83
C VAL A 191 4.69 2.97 39.39
N LYS A 192 5.69 3.45 40.13
CA LYS A 192 6.50 4.63 39.76
C LYS A 192 7.27 4.48 38.44
N ASP A 193 7.57 3.24 38.04
CA ASP A 193 8.28 2.94 36.79
C ASP A 193 7.31 2.71 35.63
N LEU A 194 6.00 2.64 35.92
CA LEU A 194 4.96 2.67 34.91
C LEU A 194 4.71 4.13 34.54
N LYS A 195 4.98 4.48 33.27
CA LYS A 195 4.45 5.70 32.67
C LYS A 195 2.96 5.49 32.42
N ILE A 196 2.16 5.68 33.47
CA ILE A 196 0.71 5.77 33.36
C ILE A 196 0.45 7.19 32.84
N GLU A 197 0.04 7.32 31.58
CA GLU A 197 -0.62 8.55 31.15
C GLU A 197 -1.97 8.57 31.87
N ASP A 198 -2.07 9.41 32.90
CA ASP A 198 -3.32 9.62 33.64
C ASP A 198 -4.41 10.07 32.65
N GLU A 199 -5.46 9.26 32.52
CA GLU A 199 -6.69 9.67 31.86
C GLU A 199 -7.21 10.93 32.56
N GLU A 200 -7.21 12.04 31.81
CA GLU A 200 -7.69 13.34 32.23
C GLU A 200 -9.14 13.20 32.72
N LYS A 201 -9.35 13.50 34.01
CA LYS A 201 -10.65 13.50 34.68
C LYS A 201 -11.63 14.36 33.91
N GLN A 202 -12.73 13.75 33.46
CA GLN A 202 -13.95 14.48 33.11
C GLN A 202 -14.50 15.18 34.37
N GLU A 203 -14.38 16.50 34.43
CA GLU A 203 -15.19 17.33 35.33
C GLU A 203 -16.61 17.45 34.76
N GLU A 204 -17.57 16.76 35.36
CA GLU A 204 -18.99 17.14 35.26
C GLU A 204 -19.23 18.39 36.13
N PRO A 205 -19.88 19.46 35.61
CA PRO A 205 -20.21 20.59 36.45
C PRO A 205 -21.39 20.25 37.36
N ALA A 206 -21.18 20.52 38.65
CA ALA A 206 -22.17 20.46 39.70
C ALA A 206 -23.43 21.28 39.34
N SER A 207 -24.59 20.62 39.42
CA SER A 207 -25.85 21.30 39.72
C SER A 207 -26.41 20.72 41.02
N GLU A 208 -26.20 21.47 42.09
CA GLU A 208 -27.01 21.33 43.30
C GLU A 208 -28.41 21.86 42.99
N GLU A 209 -29.43 21.00 43.04
CA GLU A 209 -30.69 21.42 43.63
C GLU A 209 -31.34 20.24 44.38
N LYS A 210 -31.43 20.44 45.69
CA LYS A 210 -32.02 19.53 46.66
C LYS A 210 -33.53 19.40 46.40
N ALA A 211 -34.03 18.18 46.29
CA ALA A 211 -35.38 17.86 46.74
C ALA A 211 -35.43 16.42 47.25
N SER A 212 -35.25 16.32 48.57
CA SER A 212 -35.69 15.21 49.41
C SER A 212 -37.15 14.81 49.11
N TRP A 213 -37.44 13.50 49.01
CA TRP A 213 -38.43 12.75 49.81
C TRP A 213 -38.78 11.40 49.12
N GLN A 214 -38.65 10.29 49.84
CA GLN A 214 -39.37 9.01 49.64
C GLN A 214 -40.20 8.78 50.92
N PRO A 215 -41.27 7.93 51.03
CA PRO A 215 -41.55 6.70 50.25
C PRO A 215 -43.05 6.37 49.97
N GLU A 216 -43.28 5.24 49.29
CA GLU A 216 -44.45 4.32 49.24
C GLU A 216 -45.89 4.84 49.49
N VAL A 217 -46.83 4.50 48.59
CA VAL A 217 -48.12 3.82 48.93
C VAL A 217 -48.67 3.06 47.72
N ARG A 218 -48.94 1.76 47.91
CA ARG A 218 -49.82 0.90 47.10
C ARG A 218 -51.27 1.41 47.10
N ALA A 219 -51.95 1.44 45.95
CA ALA A 219 -53.35 1.02 45.90
C ALA A 219 -53.81 0.61 44.49
N ARG A 220 -54.70 -0.38 44.51
CA ARG A 220 -55.32 -1.18 43.46
C ARG A 220 -56.72 -0.60 43.14
N MET A 221 -57.36 -1.13 42.09
CA MET A 221 -58.81 -1.02 41.73
C MET A 221 -59.18 0.20 40.85
N LYS A 222 -60.09 0.13 39.88
CA LYS A 222 -60.89 -0.95 39.26
C LYS A 222 -61.47 -0.37 37.94
N LEU A 223 -61.89 -1.29 37.06
CA LEU A 223 -62.83 -1.08 35.95
C LEU A 223 -64.16 -0.46 36.40
N GLU A 224 -64.75 0.42 35.57
CA GLU A 224 -66.17 0.49 35.14
C GLU A 224 -66.31 1.73 34.22
N ASP A 225 -66.57 1.53 32.92
CA ASP A 225 -67.88 1.62 32.25
C ASP A 225 -68.53 3.02 32.29
N GLU A 226 -68.59 3.72 31.14
CA GLU A 226 -69.83 4.36 30.67
C GLU A 226 -69.77 4.90 29.22
N LYS A 227 -70.66 4.33 28.39
CA LYS A 227 -71.42 4.91 27.24
C LYS A 227 -71.03 6.30 26.71
N LYS A 228 -70.71 6.38 25.41
CA LYS A 228 -71.65 6.71 24.32
C LYS A 228 -71.00 6.54 22.95
#